data_AF-A0A1V9BA27-F1
#
_entry.id   AF-A0A1V9BA27-F1
#
_cell.length_a   1.000
_cell.length_b   1.000
_cell.length_c   1.000
_cell.angle_alpha   90.00
_cell.angle_beta   90.00
_cell.angle_gamma   90.00
#
_symmetry.space_group_name_H-M   'P 1'
#
loop_
_entity.id
_entity.type
_entity.pdbx_description
1 polymer ?
#
loop_
_entity_poly.entity_id
_entity_poly.type
_entity_poly.pdbx_seq_one_letter_code
_entity_poly.pdbx_strand_id
1 'polypeptide(L)'
;MIHHVQTSRKAVAMTFDDGPNPIYTLKVLDIFVEYIINKTRKHIKNGSTLLFHDGFGDRSQTIEAVKILVSELRLQGYQFVTVSELLGLGDLDKSME
;
A
#
# COMPACT_ATOMS: atom_id res chain seq x y z
N MET A 1 -5.63 3.33 -2.22
CA MET A 1 -6.02 4.03 -0.97
C MET A 1 -4.91 3.78 0.07
N ILE A 2 -4.70 4.65 1.07
CA ILE A 2 -3.73 4.40 2.15
C ILE A 2 -4.44 4.55 3.50
N HIS A 3 -4.50 3.46 4.25
CA HIS A 3 -4.96 3.43 5.65
C HIS A 3 -3.76 3.43 6.59
N HIS A 4 -3.99 3.63 7.88
CA HIS A 4 -2.92 3.72 8.86
C HIS A 4 -3.32 3.11 10.21
N VAL A 5 -2.48 2.20 10.70
CA VAL A 5 -2.48 1.75 12.09
C VAL A 5 -1.47 2.59 12.86
N GLN A 6 -1.86 3.12 14.02
CA GLN A 6 -0.90 3.83 14.87
C GLN A 6 0.13 2.86 15.42
N THR A 7 1.39 3.05 15.03
CA THR A 7 2.53 2.34 15.61
C THR A 7 3.79 3.17 15.44
N SER A 8 4.72 3.04 16.39
CA SER A 8 6.07 3.61 16.27
C SER A 8 6.96 2.81 15.31
N ARG A 9 6.60 1.56 15.01
CA ARG A 9 7.42 0.66 14.19
C ARG A 9 7.37 1.03 12.72
N LYS A 10 8.52 0.94 12.06
CA LYS A 10 8.64 1.18 10.61
C LYS A 10 8.12 -0.03 9.83
N ALA A 11 6.80 -0.26 9.88
CA ALA A 11 6.11 -1.37 9.26
C ALA A 11 5.03 -0.88 8.29
N VAL A 12 4.83 -1.59 7.19
CA VAL A 12 3.76 -1.32 6.21
C VAL A 12 3.14 -2.62 5.72
N ALA A 13 1.86 -2.56 5.35
CA ALA A 13 1.16 -3.66 4.70
C ALA A 13 0.78 -3.27 3.26
N MET A 14 0.80 -4.24 2.35
CA MET A 14 0.26 -4.09 1.00
C MET A 14 -0.91 -5.07 0.82
N THR A 15 -1.99 -4.59 0.24
CA THR A 15 -3.22 -5.35 -0.01
C THR A 15 -3.70 -5.10 -1.43
N PHE A 16 -4.40 -6.09 -1.98
CA PHE A 16 -4.94 -6.07 -3.33
C PHE A 16 -6.43 -6.40 -3.26
N ASP A 17 -7.23 -5.70 -4.04
CA ASP A 17 -8.67 -5.92 -4.19
C ASP A 17 -9.04 -5.85 -5.68
N ASP A 18 -10.09 -6.55 -6.12
CA ASP A 18 -10.41 -6.72 -7.55
C ASP A 18 -10.83 -5.43 -8.27
N GLY A 19 -11.01 -4.34 -7.52
CA GLY A 19 -11.29 -3.02 -8.07
C GLY A 19 -12.71 -2.88 -8.61
N PRO A 20 -13.14 -1.63 -8.84
CA PRO A 20 -14.55 -1.32 -9.05
C PRO A 20 -15.09 -1.86 -10.39
N ASN A 21 -16.41 -2.10 -10.41
CA ASN A 21 -17.16 -2.76 -11.49
C ASN A 21 -16.70 -2.36 -12.91
N PRO A 22 -16.43 -3.34 -13.79
CA PRO A 22 -15.85 -3.12 -15.11
C PRO A 22 -16.68 -2.23 -16.05
N ILE A 23 -17.97 -1.99 -15.77
CA ILE A 23 -18.85 -1.18 -16.60
C ILE A 23 -18.70 0.34 -16.31
N TYR A 24 -18.32 0.73 -15.09
CA TYR A 24 -18.36 2.14 -14.66
C TYR A 24 -16.98 2.77 -14.43
N THR A 25 -15.90 1.98 -14.31
CA THR A 25 -14.56 2.49 -13.97
C THR A 25 -13.55 2.41 -15.12
N LEU A 26 -14.03 2.37 -16.36
CA LEU A 26 -13.16 2.32 -17.55
C LEU A 26 -12.36 3.61 -17.82
N LYS A 27 -12.46 4.65 -16.98
CA LYS A 27 -11.71 5.91 -17.13
C LYS A 27 -10.45 6.02 -16.26
N VAL A 28 -10.13 5.01 -15.46
CA VAL A 28 -9.03 5.06 -14.48
C VAL A 28 -7.98 3.96 -14.72
N LEU A 29 -8.08 3.20 -15.81
CA LEU A 29 -7.10 2.13 -16.11
C LEU A 29 -5.72 2.66 -16.55
N ASP A 30 -5.61 3.94 -16.94
CA ASP A 30 -4.34 4.61 -17.24
C ASP A 30 -3.84 5.42 -16.04
N ILE A 31 -3.68 4.79 -14.88
CA ILE A 31 -2.91 5.42 -13.80
C ILE A 31 -1.43 5.20 -14.09
N PHE A 32 -0.76 6.24 -14.60
CA PHE A 32 0.69 6.28 -14.77
C PHE A 32 1.42 5.77 -13.51
N VAL A 33 2.44 4.92 -13.70
CA VAL A 33 3.36 4.42 -12.65
C VAL A 33 3.80 5.53 -11.68
N GLU A 34 4.18 6.69 -12.23
CA GLU A 34 4.57 7.89 -11.49
C GLU A 34 3.47 8.42 -10.56
N TYR A 35 2.19 8.33 -10.95
CA TYR A 35 1.10 8.76 -10.08
C TYR A 35 1.00 7.87 -8.85
N ILE A 36 1.10 6.54 -9.00
CA ILE A 36 1.07 5.58 -7.88
C ILE A 36 2.22 5.86 -6.92
N ILE A 37 3.43 6.04 -7.47
CA ILE A 37 4.63 6.30 -6.69
C ILE A 37 4.51 7.63 -5.94
N ASN A 38 4.17 8.71 -6.62
CA ASN A 38 4.08 10.04 -6.01
C ASN A 38 2.93 10.13 -4.99
N LYS A 39 1.81 9.45 -5.23
CA LYS A 39 0.73 9.37 -4.24
C LYS A 39 1.20 8.61 -3.01
N THR A 40 1.93 7.50 -3.18
CA THR A 40 2.47 6.73 -2.06
C THR A 40 3.47 7.56 -1.24
N ARG A 41 4.48 8.14 -1.88
CA ARG A 41 5.51 8.98 -1.22
C ARG A 41 4.91 10.10 -0.38
N LYS A 42 3.84 10.75 -0.87
CA LYS A 42 3.16 11.85 -0.17
C LYS A 42 2.44 11.45 1.11
N HIS A 43 2.06 10.19 1.28
CA HIS A 43 1.16 9.77 2.38
C HIS A 43 1.72 8.61 3.22
N ILE A 44 2.83 7.99 2.79
CA ILE A 44 3.42 6.87 3.51
C ILE A 44 3.98 7.32 4.86
N LYS A 45 3.70 6.53 5.89
CA LYS A 45 4.26 6.65 7.24
C LYS A 45 4.26 5.28 7.93
N ASN A 46 4.86 5.21 9.10
CA ASN A 46 4.84 4.01 9.96
C ASN A 46 3.40 3.52 10.12
N GLY A 47 3.16 2.23 9.89
CA GLY A 47 1.84 1.62 9.95
C GLY A 47 0.91 1.91 8.78
N SER A 48 1.41 2.43 7.66
CA SER A 48 0.60 2.55 6.45
C SER A 48 0.21 1.19 5.86
N THR A 49 -1.06 1.07 5.45
CA THR A 49 -1.58 -0.03 4.62
C THR A 49 -1.86 0.52 3.23
N LEU A 50 -1.18 0.01 2.22
CA LEU A 50 -1.37 0.39 0.81
C LEU A 50 -2.38 -0.56 0.16
N LEU A 51 -3.40 0.00 -0.47
CA LEU A 51 -4.37 -0.75 -1.27
C LEU A 51 -4.14 -0.52 -2.76
N PHE A 52 -3.86 -1.61 -3.47
CA PHE A 52 -3.76 -1.72 -4.93
C PHE A 52 -4.96 -2.49 -5.48
N HIS A 53 -5.09 -2.51 -6.80
CA HIS A 53 -6.08 -3.35 -7.48
C HIS A 53 -5.41 -4.24 -8.52
N ASP A 54 -5.78 -5.51 -8.55
CA ASP A 54 -5.21 -6.54 -9.42
C ASP A 54 -6.24 -7.26 -10.32
N GLY A 55 -7.54 -7.10 -10.10
CA GLY A 55 -8.58 -7.72 -10.95
C GLY A 55 -8.80 -7.03 -12.31
N PHE A 56 -8.98 -7.78 -13.40
CA PHE A 56 -9.26 -7.35 -14.81
C PHE A 56 -8.14 -6.58 -15.54
N GLY A 57 -8.13 -6.50 -16.88
CA GLY A 57 -7.26 -5.56 -17.66
C GLY A 57 -5.73 -5.76 -17.57
N ASP A 58 -4.96 -4.80 -18.11
CA ASP A 58 -3.48 -4.78 -18.02
C ASP A 58 -3.02 -4.28 -16.64
N ARG A 59 -2.07 -4.99 -16.03
CA ARG A 59 -1.54 -4.71 -14.67
C ARG A 59 -0.06 -4.38 -14.66
N SER A 60 0.57 -4.23 -15.84
CA SER A 60 1.99 -3.94 -15.97
C SER A 60 2.42 -2.69 -15.17
N GLN A 61 1.59 -1.65 -15.17
CA GLN A 61 1.84 -0.41 -14.42
C GLN A 61 1.81 -0.61 -12.90
N THR A 62 0.84 -1.39 -12.38
CA THR A 62 0.78 -1.73 -10.95
C THR A 62 2.00 -2.56 -10.54
N ILE A 63 2.39 -3.54 -11.36
CA ILE A 63 3.57 -4.37 -11.10
C ILE A 63 4.84 -3.52 -11.04
N GLU A 64 5.03 -2.61 -11.99
CA GLU A 64 6.19 -1.72 -12.04
C GLU A 64 6.24 -0.79 -10.82
N ALA A 65 5.11 -0.15 -10.47
CA ALA A 65 5.04 0.71 -9.30
C ALA A 65 5.32 -0.05 -8.00
N VAL A 66 4.76 -1.26 -7.83
CA VAL A 66 4.99 -2.10 -6.64
C VAL A 66 6.47 -2.47 -6.54
N LYS A 67 7.14 -2.84 -7.64
CA LYS A 67 8.59 -3.16 -7.63
C LYS A 67 9.43 -1.99 -7.13
N ILE A 68 9.15 -0.78 -7.63
CA ILE A 68 9.86 0.44 -7.23
C ILE A 68 9.59 0.74 -5.75
N LEU A 69 8.32 0.73 -5.33
CA LEU A 69 7.92 1.05 -3.96
C LEU A 69 8.47 0.05 -2.93
N VAL A 70 8.44 -1.25 -3.22
CA VAL A 70 9.00 -2.27 -2.32
C VAL A 70 10.50 -2.05 -2.11
N SER A 71 11.23 -1.77 -3.20
CA SER A 71 12.66 -1.51 -3.14
C SER A 71 12.97 -0.24 -2.34
N GLU A 72 12.28 0.87 -2.65
CA GLU A 72 12.46 2.16 -1.99
C GLU A 72 12.13 2.09 -0.48
N LEU A 73 10.98 1.50 -0.13
CA LEU A 73 10.54 1.44 1.27
C LEU A 73 11.43 0.50 2.10
N ARG A 74 11.91 -0.62 1.53
CA ARG A 74 12.92 -1.46 2.19
C ARG A 74 14.21 -0.71 2.45
N LEU A 75 14.70 0.07 1.47
CA LEU A 75 15.90 0.90 1.65
C LEU A 75 15.71 1.98 2.72
N GLN A 76 14.49 2.49 2.88
CA GLN A 76 14.15 3.38 3.98
C GLN A 76 14.05 2.66 5.33
N GLY A 77 14.08 1.33 5.39
CA GLY A 77 14.00 0.54 6.62
C GLY A 77 12.59 0.09 6.99
N TYR A 78 11.63 0.16 6.07
CA TYR A 78 10.31 -0.41 6.30
C TYR A 78 10.32 -1.95 6.23
N GLN A 79 9.67 -2.57 7.20
CA GLN A 79 9.30 -3.97 7.18
C GLN A 79 7.95 -4.15 6.49
N PHE A 80 7.88 -5.11 5.57
CA PHE A 80 6.62 -5.51 4.95
C PHE A 80 5.99 -6.61 5.80
N VAL A 81 4.78 -6.35 6.27
CA VAL A 81 4.00 -7.24 7.12
C VAL A 81 2.61 -7.46 6.51
N THR A 82 1.92 -8.50 6.96
CA THR A 82 0.50 -8.70 6.69
C THR A 82 -0.33 -7.65 7.43
N VAL A 83 -1.59 -7.47 7.01
CA VAL A 83 -2.54 -6.59 7.72
C VAL A 83 -2.75 -7.07 9.16
N SER A 84 -2.90 -8.37 9.37
CA SER A 84 -3.11 -8.96 10.70
C SER A 84 -1.94 -8.68 11.64
N GLU A 85 -0.70 -8.85 11.16
CA GLU A 85 0.49 -8.51 11.93
C GLU A 85 0.55 -7.01 12.24
N LEU A 86 0.22 -6.17 11.27
CA LEU A 86 0.25 -4.72 11.46
C LEU A 86 -0.77 -4.24 12.51
N LEU A 87 -1.98 -4.82 12.50
CA LEU A 87 -2.98 -4.55 13.53
C LEU A 87 -2.48 -5.00 14.92
N GLY A 88 -1.86 -6.18 15.00
CA GLY A 88 -1.24 -6.67 16.23
C GLY A 88 -0.15 -5.74 16.79
N LEU A 89 0.66 -5.12 15.91
CA LEU A 89 1.64 -4.11 16.34
C LEU A 89 0.99 -2.88 16.97
N GLY A 90 -0.13 -2.42 16.43
CA GLY A 90 -0.88 -1.29 16.98
C GLY A 90 -1.51 -1.60 18.35
N ASP A 91 -1.98 -2.82 18.55
CA ASP A 91 -2.55 -3.24 19.83
C ASP A 91 -1.46 -3.41 20.91
N LEU A 92 -0.28 -3.93 20.53
CA LEU A 92 0.87 -4.00 21.42
C LEU A 92 1.32 -2.61 21.87
N ASP A 93 1.49 -1.67 20.93
CA ASP A 93 1.94 -0.31 21.26
C ASP A 93 0.96 0.39 22.22
N LYS A 94 -0.37 0.23 22.04
CA LYS A 94 -1.39 0.77 22.96
C LYS A 94 -1.36 0.15 24.35
N SER A 95 -0.99 -1.13 24.46
CA SER A 95 -0.92 -1.81 25.76
C SER A 95 0.29 -1.40 26.60
N MET A 96 1.23 -0.66 26.00
CA MET A 96 2.47 -0.18 26.63
C MET A 96 2.40 1.30 27.05
N GLU A 97 1.28 2.00 26.79
CA GLU A 97 0.94 3.33 27.35
C GLU A 97 0.19 3.20 28.67
#